data_AF-A0A9E5H064-F1
#
_entry.id   AF-A0A9E5H064-F1
#
_cell.length_a   1.000
_cell.length_b   1.000
_cell.length_c   1.000
_cell.angle_alpha   90.00
_cell.angle_beta   90.00
_cell.angle_gamma   90.00
#
_symmetry.space_group_name_H-M   'P 1'
#
loop_
_entity.id
_entity.type
_entity.pdbx_description
1 polymer ?
#
loop_
_entity_poly.entity_id
_entity_poly.type
_entity_poly.pdbx_seq_one_letter_code
_entity_poly.pdbx_strand_id
1 'polypeptide(L)'
;MKKIVTKVIFILGFATQSIQSAPEQSQQEKNIETIRRFFDEKYNDPSVDAKKAQEIIERYIHPDYVQHVDGKTLYYKDSLPHRVAQLKLIKDIKITFDHLAADGDKVYSIHRAKATKLKGGDVEVRVFALFRLRDGKIYFCDELTHVIKGEKEDKEIGSKH
;
A
#
# COMPACT_ATOMS: atom_id res chain seq x y z
N MET A 1 34.87 37.83 8.43
CA MET A 1 34.10 38.75 9.30
C MET A 1 32.66 38.27 9.40
N LYS A 2 32.16 38.07 10.63
CA LYS A 2 30.73 38.10 11.11
C LYS A 2 29.71 37.18 10.40
N LYS A 3 28.84 36.39 11.06
CA LYS A 3 28.55 36.15 12.48
C LYS A 3 27.83 34.79 12.62
N ILE A 4 27.93 34.26 13.83
CA ILE A 4 27.45 32.99 14.36
C ILE A 4 25.95 33.10 14.73
N VAL A 5 25.32 31.92 14.87
CA VAL A 5 24.23 31.50 15.77
C VAL A 5 22.79 31.67 15.24
N THR A 6 22.19 30.56 14.80
CA THR A 6 20.74 30.36 14.99
C THR A 6 20.54 29.59 16.30
N LYS A 7 19.88 30.26 17.25
CA LYS A 7 19.54 29.78 18.60
C LYS A 7 18.76 28.47 18.54
N VAL A 8 19.25 27.45 19.23
CA VAL A 8 18.42 26.35 19.75
C VAL A 8 17.84 26.84 21.07
N ILE A 9 16.54 27.06 21.13
CA ILE A 9 15.81 27.31 22.37
C ILE A 9 15.36 25.94 22.89
N PHE A 10 15.98 25.47 23.97
CA PHE A 10 15.50 24.33 24.75
C PHE A 10 14.32 24.80 25.61
N ILE A 11 13.12 24.29 25.33
CA ILE A 11 12.00 24.29 26.27
C ILE A 11 11.98 22.92 26.94
N LEU A 12 11.97 22.91 28.27
CA LEU A 12 12.02 21.74 29.14
C LEU A 12 10.92 20.72 28.79
N GLY A 13 11.31 19.43 28.71
CA GLY A 13 10.46 18.33 29.14
C GLY A 13 9.53 17.68 28.12
N PHE A 14 9.99 17.38 26.90
CA PHE A 14 9.36 16.34 26.06
C PHE A 14 10.45 15.52 25.39
N ALA A 15 10.23 14.20 25.29
CA ALA A 15 11.12 13.25 24.64
C ALA A 15 11.60 13.81 23.29
N THR A 16 12.91 13.74 23.04
CA THR A 16 13.52 14.13 21.77
C THR A 16 12.95 13.29 20.63
N GLN A 17 11.85 13.73 20.02
CA GLN A 17 11.55 13.35 18.65
C GLN A 17 12.65 13.98 17.79
N SER A 18 13.48 13.14 17.18
CA SER A 18 14.46 13.58 16.20
C SER A 18 13.72 14.32 15.08
N ILE A 19 14.02 15.60 14.90
CA ILE A 19 13.49 16.38 13.79
C ILE A 19 14.13 15.84 12.51
N GLN A 20 13.35 15.16 11.66
CA GLN A 20 13.79 14.69 10.35
C GLN A 20 14.07 15.89 9.42
N SER A 21 14.99 15.70 8.46
CA SER A 21 15.39 16.78 7.56
C SER A 21 14.30 17.11 6.53
N ALA A 22 14.19 18.38 6.08
CA ALA A 22 13.16 18.78 5.11
C ALA A 22 13.13 17.96 3.80
N PRO A 23 14.26 17.55 3.20
CA PRO A 23 14.25 16.66 2.02
C PRO A 23 13.68 15.28 2.32
N GLU A 24 13.95 14.74 3.50
CA GLU A 24 13.47 13.43 3.95
C GLU A 24 11.96 13.46 4.19
N GLN A 25 11.45 14.50 4.85
CA GLN A 25 10.02 14.72 5.03
C GLN A 25 9.30 14.87 3.68
N SER A 26 9.87 15.61 2.74
CA SER A 26 9.33 15.75 1.39
C SER A 26 9.30 14.42 0.62
N GLN A 27 10.29 13.55 0.82
CA GLN A 27 10.31 12.24 0.17
C GLN A 27 9.28 11.28 0.78
N GLN A 28 9.12 11.29 2.10
CA GLN A 28 8.11 10.50 2.78
C GLN A 28 6.68 10.87 2.36
N GLU A 29 6.39 12.17 2.24
CA GLU A 29 5.10 12.66 1.72
C GLU A 29 4.83 12.16 0.30
N LYS A 30 5.85 12.19 -0.58
CA LYS A 30 5.75 11.63 -1.93
C LYS A 30 5.49 10.13 -1.90
N ASN A 31 6.15 9.38 -1.01
CA ASN A 31 5.97 7.94 -0.91
C ASN A 31 4.55 7.57 -0.46
N ILE A 32 4.01 8.31 0.53
CA ILE A 32 2.62 8.17 0.97
C ILE A 32 1.66 8.44 -0.19
N GLU A 33 1.88 9.52 -0.95
CA GLU A 33 1.04 9.88 -2.09
C GLU A 33 1.11 8.83 -3.21
N THR A 34 2.29 8.26 -3.49
CA THR A 34 2.44 7.15 -4.44
C THR A 34 1.58 5.96 -4.04
N ILE A 35 1.58 5.58 -2.76
CA ILE A 35 0.73 4.47 -2.27
C ILE A 35 -0.75 4.82 -2.42
N ARG A 36 -1.18 6.01 -2.01
CA ARG A 36 -2.60 6.42 -2.16
C ARG A 36 -3.05 6.36 -3.62
N ARG A 37 -2.29 6.99 -4.52
CA ARG A 37 -2.61 7.04 -5.95
C ARG A 37 -2.64 5.67 -6.58
N PHE A 38 -1.69 4.78 -6.24
CA PHE A 38 -1.71 3.41 -6.73
C PHE A 38 -3.02 2.71 -6.38
N PHE A 39 -3.43 2.75 -5.11
CA PHE A 39 -4.66 2.08 -4.67
C PHE A 39 -5.93 2.75 -5.23
N ASP A 40 -5.96 4.08 -5.27
CA ASP A 40 -7.10 4.82 -5.84
C ASP A 40 -7.27 4.53 -7.33
N GLU A 41 -6.20 4.67 -8.12
CA GLU A 41 -6.25 4.38 -9.55
C GLU A 41 -6.52 2.90 -9.83
N LYS A 42 -6.01 1.97 -9.03
CA LYS A 42 -6.12 0.53 -9.31
C LYS A 42 -7.45 -0.07 -8.89
N TYR A 43 -7.99 0.37 -7.75
CA TYR A 43 -9.12 -0.28 -7.08
C TYR A 43 -10.34 0.63 -6.91
N ASN A 44 -10.16 1.94 -6.72
CA ASN A 44 -11.29 2.85 -6.44
C ASN A 44 -11.82 3.57 -7.70
N ASP A 45 -11.15 3.44 -8.86
CA ASP A 45 -11.67 3.88 -10.16
C ASP A 45 -12.50 2.75 -10.82
N PRO A 46 -13.83 2.88 -10.91
CA PRO A 46 -14.70 1.86 -11.49
C PRO A 46 -14.54 1.69 -13.01
N SER A 47 -13.78 2.57 -13.68
CA SER A 47 -13.51 2.49 -15.13
C SER A 47 -12.32 1.60 -15.48
N VAL A 48 -11.64 1.03 -14.49
CA VAL A 48 -10.41 0.26 -14.68
C VAL A 48 -10.72 -1.12 -15.25
N ASP A 49 -10.47 -1.29 -16.55
CA ASP A 49 -10.43 -2.59 -17.19
C ASP A 49 -9.06 -3.28 -17.02
N ALA A 50 -8.91 -4.48 -17.59
CA ALA A 50 -7.67 -5.25 -17.49
C ALA A 50 -6.47 -4.56 -18.14
N LYS A 51 -6.68 -3.80 -19.23
CA LYS A 51 -5.60 -3.11 -19.93
C LYS A 51 -5.12 -1.91 -19.12
N LYS A 52 -6.04 -1.08 -18.62
CA LYS A 52 -5.70 0.05 -17.76
C LYS A 52 -5.09 -0.41 -16.44
N ALA A 53 -5.56 -1.53 -15.89
CA ALA A 53 -4.92 -2.17 -14.74
C ALA A 53 -3.45 -2.54 -14.99
N GLN A 54 -3.13 -3.07 -16.17
CA GLN A 54 -1.74 -3.37 -16.57
C GLN A 54 -0.89 -2.10 -16.60
N GLU A 55 -1.38 -1.04 -17.24
CA GLU A 55 -0.67 0.24 -17.37
C GLU A 55 -0.41 0.88 -15.99
N ILE A 56 -1.37 0.79 -15.06
CA ILE A 56 -1.21 1.25 -13.68
C ILE A 56 -0.12 0.41 -12.96
N ILE A 57 -0.16 -0.91 -13.10
CA ILE A 57 0.85 -1.80 -12.48
C ILE A 57 2.25 -1.45 -13.00
N GLU A 58 2.45 -1.29 -14.30
CA GLU A 58 3.75 -0.94 -14.89
C GLU A 58 4.27 0.44 -14.43
N ARG A 59 3.35 1.38 -14.16
CA ARG A 59 3.69 2.71 -13.66
C ARG A 59 4.16 2.66 -12.21
N TYR A 60 3.45 1.94 -11.34
CA TYR A 60 3.65 2.01 -9.89
C TYR A 60 4.50 0.88 -9.30
N ILE A 61 4.59 -0.27 -9.97
CA ILE A 61 5.27 -1.46 -9.46
C ILE A 61 6.62 -1.63 -10.16
N HIS A 62 7.67 -1.87 -9.36
CA HIS A 62 9.01 -2.13 -9.86
C HIS A 62 9.12 -3.56 -10.44
N PRO A 63 9.88 -3.81 -11.52
CA PRO A 63 10.06 -5.16 -12.08
C PRO A 63 10.59 -6.22 -11.10
N ASP A 64 11.47 -5.83 -10.18
CA ASP A 64 11.97 -6.67 -9.08
C ASP A 64 11.00 -6.80 -7.89
N TYR A 65 9.71 -6.55 -8.10
CA TYR A 65 8.74 -6.57 -7.00
C TYR A 65 8.58 -7.95 -6.37
N VAL A 66 8.58 -7.96 -5.03
CA VAL A 66 8.30 -9.12 -4.19
C VAL A 66 7.18 -8.79 -3.21
N GLN A 67 6.22 -9.69 -3.06
CA GLN A 67 5.15 -9.60 -2.07
C GLN A 67 5.21 -10.80 -1.14
N HIS A 68 5.15 -10.53 0.16
CA HIS A 68 4.83 -11.51 1.18
C HIS A 68 3.39 -11.25 1.64
N VAL A 69 2.53 -12.25 1.50
CA VAL A 69 1.13 -12.16 1.89
C VAL A 69 0.70 -13.42 2.63
N ASP A 70 0.28 -13.25 3.87
CA ASP A 70 -0.15 -14.35 4.76
C ASP A 70 0.82 -15.55 4.77
N GLY A 71 2.12 -15.25 4.77
CA GLY A 71 3.19 -16.27 4.77
C GLY A 71 3.53 -16.87 3.40
N LYS A 72 2.94 -16.40 2.29
CA LYS A 72 3.28 -16.80 0.91
C LYS A 72 4.07 -15.72 0.19
N THR A 73 4.97 -16.12 -0.70
CA THR A 73 5.77 -15.20 -1.53
C THR A 73 5.27 -15.18 -2.97
N LEU A 74 5.04 -13.98 -3.50
CA LEU A 74 4.67 -13.72 -4.90
C LEU A 74 5.72 -12.81 -5.55
N TYR A 75 6.17 -13.17 -6.74
CA TYR A 75 7.09 -12.35 -7.54
C TYR A 75 6.33 -11.59 -8.63
N TYR A 76 6.90 -10.48 -9.10
CA TYR A 76 6.29 -9.65 -10.16
C TYR A 76 5.74 -10.47 -11.34
N LYS A 77 6.52 -11.41 -11.87
CA LYS A 77 6.16 -12.28 -13.00
C LYS A 77 4.97 -13.20 -12.72
N ASP A 78 4.80 -13.61 -11.46
CA ASP A 78 3.73 -14.52 -11.03
C ASP A 78 2.48 -13.74 -10.58
N SER A 79 2.66 -12.49 -10.12
CA SER A 79 1.60 -11.65 -9.55
C SER A 79 0.68 -11.01 -10.60
N LEU A 80 1.15 -10.83 -11.83
CA LEU A 80 0.42 -10.14 -12.90
C LEU A 80 -0.82 -10.90 -13.39
N PRO A 81 -0.72 -12.19 -13.78
CA PRO A 81 -1.89 -13.00 -14.13
C PRO A 81 -2.88 -13.16 -12.96
N HIS A 82 -2.35 -13.24 -11.74
CA HIS A 82 -3.14 -13.42 -10.52
C HIS A 82 -3.98 -12.17 -10.17
N ARG A 83 -3.38 -10.98 -10.20
CA ARG A 83 -4.08 -9.71 -9.95
C ARG A 83 -5.20 -9.46 -10.96
N VAL A 84 -5.02 -9.88 -12.21
CA VAL A 84 -6.08 -9.83 -13.23
C VAL A 84 -7.17 -10.87 -12.98
N ALA A 85 -6.83 -12.07 -12.50
CA ALA A 85 -7.80 -13.12 -12.17
C ALA A 85 -8.72 -12.72 -11.01
N GLN A 86 -8.19 -12.07 -9.97
CA GLN A 86 -8.99 -11.57 -8.85
C GLN A 86 -10.04 -10.53 -9.28
N LEU A 87 -9.70 -9.63 -10.21
CA LEU A 87 -10.64 -8.65 -10.77
C LEU A 87 -11.83 -9.33 -11.49
N LYS A 88 -11.65 -10.57 -11.97
CA LYS A 88 -12.74 -11.34 -12.62
C LYS A 88 -13.67 -12.03 -11.64
N LEU A 89 -13.38 -12.03 -10.33
CA LEU A 89 -14.21 -12.65 -9.29
C LEU A 89 -15.02 -11.63 -8.49
N ILE A 90 -14.64 -10.36 -8.61
CA ILE A 90 -15.17 -9.26 -7.81
C ILE A 90 -16.00 -8.35 -8.73
N LYS A 91 -17.22 -8.03 -8.31
CA LYS A 91 -18.11 -7.08 -8.99
C LYS A 91 -17.67 -5.64 -8.73
N ASP A 92 -17.31 -5.35 -7.49
CA ASP A 92 -16.91 -4.03 -7.02
C ASP A 92 -15.95 -4.18 -5.83
N ILE A 93 -14.98 -3.29 -5.73
CA ILE A 93 -14.03 -3.23 -4.62
C ILE A 93 -13.78 -1.77 -4.23
N LYS A 94 -13.65 -1.53 -2.93
CA LYS A 94 -13.22 -0.24 -2.40
C LYS A 94 -12.15 -0.43 -1.35
N ILE A 95 -11.06 0.29 -1.51
CA ILE A 95 -9.96 0.38 -0.55
C ILE A 95 -10.07 1.69 0.24
N THR A 96 -9.92 1.63 1.55
CA THR A 96 -9.90 2.80 2.42
C THR A 96 -8.80 2.68 3.45
N PHE A 97 -7.92 3.68 3.53
CA PHE A 97 -6.85 3.73 4.51
C PHE A 97 -7.38 4.21 5.87
N ASP A 98 -7.21 3.39 6.91
CA ASP A 98 -7.41 3.80 8.30
C ASP A 98 -6.19 4.61 8.78
N HIS A 99 -5.00 4.11 8.43
CA HIS A 99 -3.73 4.72 8.80
C HIS A 99 -2.74 4.57 7.65
N LEU A 100 -1.92 5.61 7.45
CA LEU A 100 -0.84 5.62 6.50
C LEU A 100 0.30 6.47 7.08
N ALA A 101 1.49 5.89 7.16
CA ALA A 101 2.69 6.54 7.70
C ALA A 101 3.91 6.15 6.87
N ALA A 102 4.94 6.99 6.88
CA ALA A 102 6.18 6.70 6.18
C ALA A 102 7.40 6.92 7.07
N ASP A 103 8.46 6.18 6.76
CA ASP A 103 9.78 6.31 7.36
C ASP A 103 10.84 5.97 6.31
N GLY A 104 11.49 7.01 5.78
CA GLY A 104 12.41 6.90 4.65
C GLY A 104 11.75 6.25 3.43
N ASP A 105 12.27 5.07 3.04
CA ASP A 105 11.78 4.27 1.90
C ASP A 105 10.54 3.42 2.21
N LYS A 106 10.08 3.40 3.46
CA LYS A 106 9.00 2.54 3.94
C LYS A 106 7.70 3.31 4.04
N VAL A 107 6.60 2.67 3.69
CA VAL A 107 5.24 3.15 3.95
C VAL A 107 4.47 2.05 4.66
N TYR A 108 3.94 2.36 5.83
CA TYR A 108 3.11 1.47 6.63
C TYR A 108 1.66 1.84 6.45
N SER A 109 0.81 0.85 6.23
CA SER A 109 -0.62 1.06 6.11
C SER A 109 -1.40 0.11 7.00
N ILE A 110 -2.53 0.63 7.48
CA ILE A 110 -3.66 -0.16 7.91
C ILE A 110 -4.81 0.28 7.01
N HIS A 111 -5.35 -0.63 6.21
CA HIS A 111 -6.42 -0.32 5.29
C HIS A 111 -7.48 -1.41 5.26
N ARG A 112 -8.64 -1.08 4.73
CA ARG A 112 -9.76 -2.01 4.55
C ARG A 112 -10.05 -2.18 3.08
N ALA A 113 -10.29 -3.42 2.68
CA ALA A 113 -10.84 -3.73 1.38
C ALA A 113 -12.25 -4.28 1.56
N LYS A 114 -13.23 -3.61 0.94
CA LYS A 114 -14.62 -4.05 0.87
C LYS A 114 -14.91 -4.45 -0.54
N ALA A 115 -15.27 -5.71 -0.77
CA ALA A 115 -15.56 -6.21 -2.09
C ALA A 115 -16.91 -6.94 -2.13
N THR A 116 -17.62 -6.78 -3.24
CA THR A 116 -18.82 -7.56 -3.56
C THR A 116 -18.42 -8.63 -4.57
N LYS A 117 -18.64 -9.91 -4.26
CA LYS A 117 -18.32 -11.02 -5.18
C LYS A 117 -19.32 -11.05 -6.35
N LEU A 118 -18.89 -11.44 -7.55
CA LEU A 118 -19.79 -11.54 -8.72
C LEU A 118 -20.94 -12.54 -8.51
N LYS A 119 -20.69 -13.61 -7.75
CA LYS A 119 -21.69 -14.65 -7.43
C LYS A 119 -22.59 -14.27 -6.23
N GLY A 120 -22.49 -13.02 -5.75
CA GLY A 120 -23.16 -12.56 -4.53
C GLY A 120 -22.30 -12.76 -3.28
N GLY A 121 -22.67 -12.04 -2.21
CA GLY A 121 -21.94 -12.02 -0.95
C GLY A 121 -20.88 -10.92 -0.89
N ASP A 122 -20.68 -10.40 0.32
CA ASP A 122 -19.69 -9.36 0.59
C ASP A 122 -18.52 -9.95 1.36
N VAL A 123 -17.32 -9.45 1.05
CA VAL A 123 -16.13 -9.68 1.86
C VAL A 123 -15.58 -8.33 2.33
N GLU A 124 -15.22 -8.26 3.60
CA GLU A 124 -14.49 -7.15 4.18
C GLU A 124 -13.24 -7.70 4.85
N VAL A 125 -12.09 -7.16 4.48
CA VAL A 125 -10.81 -7.49 5.10
C VAL A 125 -10.13 -6.23 5.61
N ARG A 126 -9.33 -6.40 6.66
CA ARG A 126 -8.38 -5.42 7.15
C ARG A 126 -6.98 -5.92 6.85
N VAL A 127 -6.18 -5.08 6.23
CA VAL A 127 -4.82 -5.40 5.81
C VAL A 127 -3.85 -4.52 6.57
N PHE A 128 -2.81 -5.15 7.12
CA PHE A 128 -1.65 -4.49 7.70
C PHE A 128 -0.50 -4.70 6.74
N ALA A 129 0.01 -3.64 6.12
CA ALA A 129 1.03 -3.76 5.08
C ALA A 129 2.19 -2.81 5.29
N LEU A 130 3.40 -3.32 5.06
CA LEU A 130 4.63 -2.57 4.84
C LEU A 130 4.94 -2.56 3.34
N PHE A 131 5.03 -1.37 2.77
CA PHE A 131 5.54 -1.16 1.42
C PHE A 131 6.95 -0.59 1.49
N ARG A 132 7.80 -0.97 0.53
CA ARG A 132 9.07 -0.26 0.28
C ARG A 132 9.10 0.29 -1.14
N LEU A 133 9.57 1.52 -1.25
CA LEU A 133 9.64 2.25 -2.49
C LEU A 133 11.08 2.61 -2.85
N ARG A 134 11.39 2.53 -4.14
CA ARG A 134 12.61 3.08 -4.73
C ARG A 134 12.27 3.65 -6.11
N ASP A 135 12.92 4.75 -6.47
CA ASP A 135 12.68 5.41 -7.77
C ASP A 135 11.19 5.72 -8.03
N GLY A 136 10.44 6.02 -6.97
CA GLY A 136 9.00 6.29 -7.03
C GLY A 136 8.11 5.06 -7.27
N LYS A 137 8.67 3.84 -7.28
CA LYS A 137 7.93 2.59 -7.49
C LYS A 137 7.98 1.67 -6.28
N ILE A 138 6.90 0.90 -6.10
CA ILE A 138 6.78 -0.13 -5.07
C ILE A 138 7.58 -1.35 -5.52
N TYR A 139 8.59 -1.76 -4.75
CA TYR A 139 9.39 -2.96 -5.04
C TYR A 139 9.22 -4.06 -3.99
N PHE A 140 8.54 -3.76 -2.88
CA PHE A 140 8.29 -4.74 -1.84
C PHE A 140 6.95 -4.47 -1.14
N CYS A 141 6.24 -5.54 -0.82
CA CYS A 141 5.10 -5.54 0.09
C CYS A 141 5.25 -6.70 1.07
N ASP A 142 5.04 -6.45 2.36
CA ASP A 142 4.83 -7.49 3.37
C ASP A 142 3.53 -7.20 4.08
N GLU A 143 2.57 -8.11 3.98
CA GLU A 143 1.23 -7.87 4.48
C GLU A 143 0.60 -9.08 5.18
N LEU A 144 -0.30 -8.75 6.11
CA LEU A 144 -1.18 -9.68 6.80
C LEU A 144 -2.63 -9.27 6.59
N THR A 145 -3.43 -10.22 6.13
CA THR A 145 -4.86 -10.05 5.86
C THR A 145 -5.68 -10.64 7.00
N HIS A 146 -6.56 -9.81 7.57
CA HIS A 146 -7.54 -10.24 8.56
C HIS A 146 -8.96 -10.10 7.99
N VAL A 147 -9.66 -11.23 7.85
CA VAL A 147 -11.06 -11.23 7.38
C VAL A 147 -11.99 -10.75 8.50
N ILE A 148 -12.67 -9.63 8.25
CA ILE A 148 -13.69 -9.06 9.14
C ILE A 148 -15.06 -9.67 8.83
N LYS A 149 -15.40 -9.76 7.54
CA LYS A 149 -16.66 -10.31 7.02
C LYS A 149 -16.35 -11.17 5.80
N GLY A 150 -16.93 -12.36 5.72
CA GLY A 150 -16.73 -13.27 4.60
C GLY A 150 -17.17 -14.68 4.96
N GLU A 151 -17.20 -15.54 3.95
CA GLU A 151 -17.47 -16.98 4.11
C GLU A 151 -16.19 -17.71 4.55
N LYS A 152 -16.32 -18.98 4.92
CA LYS A 152 -15.18 -19.77 5.42
C LYS A 152 -14.07 -19.89 4.37
N GLU A 153 -14.44 -19.89 3.10
CA GLU A 153 -13.59 -19.97 1.92
C GLU A 153 -12.80 -18.67 1.67
N ASP A 154 -13.20 -17.56 2.30
CA ASP A 154 -12.55 -16.25 2.20
C ASP A 154 -11.40 -16.11 3.22
N LYS A 155 -11.19 -17.08 4.12
CA LYS A 155 -10.10 -17.04 5.13
C LYS A 155 -8.71 -16.86 4.53
N GLU A 156 -8.51 -17.35 3.32
CA GLU A 156 -7.23 -17.24 2.60
C GLU A 156 -7.30 -16.18 1.50
N ILE A 157 -8.29 -15.29 1.49
CA ILE A 157 -8.52 -14.36 0.36
C ILE A 157 -7.31 -13.47 0.04
N GLY A 158 -6.47 -13.16 1.03
CA GLY A 158 -5.22 -12.43 0.81
C GLY A 158 -4.18 -13.21 0.00
N SER A 159 -4.15 -14.54 0.11
CA SER A 159 -3.08 -15.39 -0.43
C SER A 159 -3.56 -16.54 -1.31
N LYS A 160 -4.87 -16.66 -1.55
CA LYS A 160 -5.49 -17.70 -2.39
C LYS A 160 -5.24 -17.37 -3.85
N HIS A 161 -4.66 -18.31 -4.58
CA HIS A 161 -4.25 -18.17 -5.98
C HIS A 161 -5.38 -18.50 -6.96
#